data_AF-A0A7S0GFA4-F1
#
_entry.id   AF-A0A7S0GFA4-F1
#
_cell.length_a   1.000
_cell.length_b   1.000
_cell.length_c   1.000
_cell.angle_alpha   90.00
_cell.angle_beta   90.00
_cell.angle_gamma   90.00
#
_symmetry.space_group_name_H-M   'P 1'
#
loop_
_entity.id
_entity.type
_entity.pdbx_description
1 polymer ?
#
loop_
_entity_poly.entity_id
_entity_poly.type
_entity_poly.pdbx_seq_one_letter_code
_entity_poly.pdbx_strand_id
1 'polypeptide(L)'
;MVVAEFIAEAYAESSQLLPKRAEDRAVMRLFIELCGSTFSYFPLLRAEEDKDFDIALKTLKEGLVNTDAFLKHSHPDGPFLLGDKFTLAECTVAPFVQRCCTILPAFTGKSKSSRKPVDPLDLCDELGLIRLRKWIEAVNSRPSVKASEVSANGMIESTTRMLERFAAMKK
;
A
#
# COMPACT_ATOMS: atom_id res chain seq x y z
N MET A 1 8.73 -11.04 4.14
CA MET A 1 8.92 -10.61 5.54
C MET A 1 10.17 -11.18 6.19
N VAL A 2 10.61 -12.41 5.89
CA VAL A 2 11.74 -13.10 6.55
C VAL A 2 12.99 -12.25 6.78
N VAL A 3 13.51 -11.57 5.73
CA VAL A 3 14.73 -10.75 5.86
C VAL A 3 14.52 -9.55 6.78
N ALA A 4 13.39 -8.86 6.65
CA ALA A 4 13.09 -7.68 7.46
C ALA A 4 12.85 -8.05 8.94
N GLU A 5 12.20 -9.20 9.19
CA GLU A 5 12.01 -9.75 10.54
C GLU A 5 13.36 -10.15 11.15
N PHE A 6 14.21 -10.86 10.41
CA PHE A 6 15.56 -11.20 10.85
C PHE A 6 16.37 -9.95 11.25
N ILE A 7 16.35 -8.90 10.43
CA ILE A 7 17.04 -7.64 10.77
C ILE A 7 16.44 -7.01 12.03
N ALA A 8 15.12 -7.01 12.16
CA ALA A 8 14.46 -6.45 13.34
C ALA A 8 14.79 -7.22 14.63
N GLU A 9 15.00 -8.54 14.54
CA GLU A 9 15.43 -9.39 15.66
C GLU A 9 16.93 -9.22 15.96
N ALA A 10 17.79 -9.31 14.95
CA ALA A 10 19.24 -9.24 15.10
C ALA A 10 19.71 -7.89 15.66
N TYR A 11 18.94 -6.82 15.43
CA TYR A 11 19.25 -5.46 15.88
C TYR A 11 18.21 -4.89 16.86
N ALA A 12 17.51 -5.76 17.61
CA ALA A 12 16.40 -5.40 18.50
C ALA A 12 16.76 -4.35 19.59
N GLU A 13 18.04 -4.23 19.99
CA GLU A 13 18.47 -3.20 20.94
C GLU A 13 18.42 -1.79 20.35
N SER A 14 18.65 -1.68 19.05
CA SER A 14 18.63 -0.42 18.29
C SER A 14 17.33 -0.18 17.52
N SER A 15 16.47 -1.20 17.43
CA SER A 15 15.27 -1.22 16.59
C SER A 15 14.02 -1.44 17.42
N GLN A 16 13.01 -0.59 17.22
CA GLN A 16 11.68 -0.77 17.80
C GLN A 16 10.67 -1.35 16.80
N LEU A 17 11.16 -1.98 15.71
CA LEU A 17 10.30 -2.51 14.64
C LEU A 17 9.46 -3.71 15.10
N LEU A 18 9.91 -4.46 16.10
CA LEU A 18 9.16 -5.60 16.64
C LEU A 18 8.53 -5.24 17.99
N PRO A 19 7.19 -5.32 18.10
CA PRO A 19 6.51 -5.11 19.37
C PRO A 19 6.99 -6.08 20.46
N LYS A 20 6.98 -5.66 21.73
CA LYS A 20 7.37 -6.55 22.85
C LYS A 20 6.28 -7.57 23.18
N ARG A 21 5.01 -7.16 23.08
CA ARG A 21 3.86 -7.98 23.41
C ARG A 21 3.55 -8.96 22.28
N ALA A 22 3.17 -10.19 22.64
CA ALA A 22 2.83 -11.21 21.67
C ALA A 22 1.57 -10.85 20.88
N GLU A 23 0.59 -10.22 21.52
CA GLU A 23 -0.66 -9.79 20.87
C GLU A 23 -0.38 -8.74 19.79
N ASP A 24 0.44 -7.73 20.11
CA ASP A 24 0.83 -6.67 19.16
C ASP A 24 1.57 -7.26 17.94
N ARG A 25 2.38 -8.31 18.13
CA ARG A 25 3.04 -9.01 17.02
C ARG A 25 2.03 -9.75 16.14
N ALA A 26 1.00 -10.34 16.73
CA ALA A 26 -0.07 -10.99 15.97
C ALA A 26 -0.87 -9.96 15.15
N VAL A 27 -1.23 -8.83 15.76
CA VAL A 27 -1.90 -7.70 15.09
C VAL A 27 -1.05 -7.18 13.93
N MET A 28 0.25 -6.94 14.17
CA MET A 28 1.20 -6.51 13.15
C MET A 28 1.25 -7.46 11.95
N ARG A 29 1.35 -8.78 12.18
CA ARG A 29 1.41 -9.78 11.09
C ARG A 29 0.11 -9.87 10.31
N LEU A 30 -1.04 -9.81 11.00
CA LEU A 30 -2.35 -9.82 10.35
C LEU A 30 -2.54 -8.57 9.48
N PHE A 31 -2.09 -7.41 9.95
CA PHE A 31 -2.14 -6.18 9.18
C PHE A 31 -1.25 -6.22 7.94
N ILE A 32 -0.07 -6.84 8.02
CA ILE A 32 0.81 -7.05 6.85
C ILE A 32 0.10 -7.88 5.78
N GLU A 33 -0.57 -8.96 6.17
CA GLU A 33 -1.33 -9.82 5.26
C GLU A 33 -2.49 -9.05 4.61
N LEU A 34 -3.28 -8.33 5.42
CA LEU A 34 -4.38 -7.48 4.94
C LEU A 34 -3.86 -6.45 3.92
N CYS A 35 -2.80 -5.73 4.25
CA CYS A 35 -2.25 -4.73 3.34
C CYS A 35 -1.64 -5.33 2.06
N GLY A 36 -1.02 -6.51 2.16
CA GLY A 36 -0.45 -7.20 1.01
C GLY A 36 -1.49 -7.52 -0.06
N SER A 37 -2.71 -7.88 0.36
CA SER A 37 -3.84 -8.08 -0.54
C SER A 37 -4.47 -6.75 -1.00
N THR A 38 -4.73 -5.81 -0.09
CA THR A 38 -5.37 -4.51 -0.40
C THR A 38 -4.58 -3.68 -1.40
N PHE A 39 -3.27 -3.52 -1.20
CA PHE A 39 -2.43 -2.65 -2.02
C PHE A 39 -1.85 -3.35 -3.27
N SER A 40 -2.46 -4.47 -3.68
CA SER A 40 -2.17 -5.11 -4.96
C SER A 40 -2.85 -4.35 -6.09
N TYR A 41 -2.07 -3.56 -6.84
CA TYR A 41 -2.57 -2.70 -7.92
C TYR A 41 -2.57 -3.37 -9.30
N PHE A 42 -1.98 -4.57 -9.44
CA PHE A 42 -1.88 -5.27 -10.72
C PHE A 42 -3.22 -5.61 -11.39
N PRO A 43 -4.28 -6.01 -10.67
CA PRO A 43 -5.58 -6.28 -11.30
C PRO A 43 -6.11 -5.07 -12.08
N LEU A 44 -6.01 -3.86 -11.52
CA LEU A 44 -6.40 -2.61 -12.18
C LEU A 44 -5.56 -2.31 -13.43
N LEU A 45 -4.26 -2.59 -13.39
CA LEU A 45 -3.38 -2.36 -14.53
C LEU A 45 -3.57 -3.37 -15.68
N ARG A 46 -4.06 -4.57 -15.36
CA ARG A 46 -4.25 -5.66 -16.32
C ARG A 46 -5.67 -5.73 -16.88
N ALA A 47 -6.59 -4.94 -16.34
CA ALA A 47 -7.97 -4.91 -16.80
C ALA A 47 -8.08 -4.27 -18.19
N GLU A 48 -8.35 -5.12 -19.18
CA GLU A 48 -8.57 -4.70 -20.58
C GLU A 48 -10.00 -4.18 -20.78
N GLU A 49 -10.98 -4.88 -20.20
CA GLU A 49 -12.40 -4.53 -20.24
C GLU A 49 -12.83 -3.64 -19.07
N ASP A 50 -13.87 -2.81 -19.27
CA ASP A 50 -14.42 -1.95 -18.21
C ASP A 50 -14.97 -2.79 -17.04
N LYS A 51 -15.60 -3.93 -17.34
CA LYS A 51 -16.14 -4.83 -16.32
C LYS A 51 -15.06 -5.36 -15.37
N ASP A 52 -13.92 -5.78 -15.92
CA ASP A 52 -12.81 -6.31 -15.12
C ASP A 52 -12.17 -5.19 -14.27
N PHE A 53 -12.11 -3.99 -14.84
CA PHE A 53 -11.63 -2.81 -14.13
C PHE A 53 -12.55 -2.46 -12.96
N ASP A 54 -13.86 -2.46 -13.16
CA ASP A 54 -14.85 -2.17 -12.12
C ASP A 54 -14.82 -3.20 -10.99
N ILE A 55 -14.64 -4.48 -11.32
CA ILE A 55 -14.44 -5.55 -10.32
C ILE A 55 -13.16 -5.28 -9.52
N ALA A 56 -12.05 -5.02 -10.18
CA ALA A 56 -10.77 -4.74 -9.52
C ALA A 56 -10.82 -3.47 -8.65
N LEU A 57 -11.52 -2.42 -9.12
CA LEU A 57 -11.72 -1.18 -8.38
C LEU A 57 -12.58 -1.41 -7.15
N LYS A 58 -13.66 -2.19 -7.28
CA LYS A 58 -14.49 -2.58 -6.15
C LYS A 58 -13.67 -3.34 -5.10
N THR A 59 -12.86 -4.32 -5.51
CA THR A 59 -11.97 -5.06 -4.61
C THR A 59 -10.97 -4.14 -3.90
N LEU A 60 -10.37 -3.17 -4.60
CA LEU A 60 -9.51 -2.17 -3.96
C LEU A 60 -10.28 -1.35 -2.92
N LYS A 61 -11.46 -0.82 -3.28
CA LYS A 61 -12.30 -0.03 -2.36
C LYS A 61 -12.66 -0.83 -1.09
N GLU A 62 -13.07 -2.09 -1.23
CA GLU A 62 -13.36 -2.99 -0.11
C GLU A 62 -12.12 -3.24 0.77
N GLY A 63 -10.96 -3.47 0.14
CA GLY A 63 -9.69 -3.61 0.86
C GLY A 63 -9.32 -2.35 1.66
N LEU A 64 -9.50 -1.16 1.08
CA LEU A 64 -9.27 0.11 1.77
C LEU A 64 -10.22 0.27 2.97
N VAL A 65 -11.52 -0.01 2.81
CA VAL A 65 -12.49 0.03 3.91
C VAL A 65 -12.10 -0.93 5.04
N ASN A 66 -11.71 -2.16 4.71
CA ASN A 66 -11.27 -3.14 5.70
C ASN A 66 -9.99 -2.71 6.41
N THR A 67 -9.06 -2.10 5.69
CA THR A 67 -7.79 -1.59 6.25
C THR A 67 -8.05 -0.42 7.20
N ASP A 68 -8.94 0.51 6.85
CA ASP A 68 -9.35 1.62 7.71
C ASP A 68 -10.03 1.11 8.99
N ALA A 69 -10.95 0.14 8.87
CA ALA A 69 -11.60 -0.49 10.01
C ALA A 69 -10.58 -1.18 10.93
N PHE A 70 -9.60 -1.89 10.37
CA PHE A 70 -8.53 -2.54 11.12
C PHE A 70 -7.69 -1.53 11.90
N LEU A 71 -7.29 -0.42 11.26
CA LEU A 71 -6.54 0.65 11.90
C LEU A 71 -7.32 1.29 13.06
N LYS A 72 -8.61 1.59 12.84
CA LYS A 72 -9.49 2.16 13.88
C LYS A 72 -9.65 1.23 15.09
N HIS A 73 -9.75 -0.08 14.86
CA HIS A 73 -9.86 -1.06 15.93
C HIS A 73 -8.53 -1.25 16.69
N SER A 74 -7.41 -1.26 15.97
CA SER A 74 -6.08 -1.49 16.56
C SER A 74 -5.62 -0.32 17.40
N HIS A 75 -5.66 0.89 16.83
CA HIS A 75 -5.35 2.12 17.55
C HIS A 75 -6.04 3.30 16.86
N PRO A 76 -7.11 3.85 17.48
CA PRO A 76 -7.93 4.89 16.84
C PRO A 76 -7.12 6.18 16.59
N ASP A 77 -6.14 6.44 17.45
CA ASP A 77 -5.26 7.61 17.38
C ASP A 77 -3.86 7.27 16.85
N GLY A 78 -3.06 8.29 16.56
CA GLY A 78 -1.68 8.14 16.11
C GLY A 78 -1.54 7.82 14.61
N PRO A 79 -0.34 8.02 14.04
CA PRO A 79 -0.09 7.88 12.61
C PRO A 79 -0.01 6.43 12.12
N PHE A 80 0.44 5.48 12.95
CA PHE A 80 0.80 4.11 12.55
C PHE A 80 -0.14 3.06 13.16
N LEU A 81 0.03 1.78 12.80
CA LEU A 81 -0.83 0.68 13.24
C LEU A 81 -0.93 0.59 14.77
N LEU A 82 0.20 0.76 15.46
CA LEU A 82 0.30 0.69 16.92
C LEU A 82 0.48 2.09 17.53
N GLY A 83 -0.33 3.05 17.06
CA GLY A 83 -0.30 4.44 17.49
C GLY A 83 0.90 5.19 16.91
N ASP A 84 1.79 5.68 17.78
CA ASP A 84 2.97 6.45 17.35
C ASP A 84 4.16 5.58 16.92
N LYS A 85 4.05 4.26 17.07
CA LYS A 85 5.15 3.33 16.81
C LYS A 85 5.13 2.85 15.37
N PHE A 86 6.15 3.25 14.62
CA PHE A 86 6.45 2.66 13.31
C PHE A 86 7.07 1.27 13.52
N THR A 87 6.45 0.25 12.96
CA THR A 87 6.84 -1.15 13.18
C THR A 87 7.21 -1.86 11.88
N LEU A 88 7.49 -3.16 11.98
CA LEU A 88 7.70 -4.02 10.83
C LEU A 88 6.47 -4.05 9.91
N ALA A 89 5.26 -3.76 10.42
CA ALA A 89 4.06 -3.62 9.60
C ALA A 89 4.23 -2.55 8.53
N GLU A 90 4.48 -1.30 8.93
CA GLU A 90 4.67 -0.22 7.99
C GLU A 90 5.94 -0.42 7.16
N CYS A 91 7.03 -0.90 7.75
CA CYS A 91 8.27 -1.17 7.03
C CYS A 91 8.06 -2.15 5.86
N THR A 92 7.28 -3.21 6.08
CA THR A 92 7.00 -4.23 5.07
C THR A 92 6.06 -3.72 3.98
N VAL A 93 5.07 -2.91 4.37
CA VAL A 93 3.96 -2.50 3.50
C VAL A 93 4.27 -1.20 2.73
N ALA A 94 5.12 -0.32 3.26
CA ALA A 94 5.41 0.99 2.67
C ALA A 94 5.75 0.94 1.16
N PRO A 95 6.57 0.00 0.66
CA PRO A 95 6.88 -0.05 -0.77
C PRO A 95 5.67 -0.36 -1.67
N PHE A 96 4.64 -1.02 -1.13
CA PHE A 96 3.40 -1.31 -1.85
C PHE A 96 2.47 -0.10 -1.84
N VAL A 97 2.36 0.59 -0.69
CA VAL A 97 1.58 1.82 -0.56
C VAL A 97 2.12 2.92 -1.45
N GLN A 98 3.44 3.18 -1.41
CA GLN A 98 4.09 4.17 -2.27
C GLN A 98 3.83 3.89 -3.76
N ARG A 99 4.01 2.63 -4.17
CA ARG A 99 3.76 2.21 -5.56
C ARG A 99 2.30 2.34 -5.93
N CYS A 100 1.37 1.92 -5.07
CA CYS A 100 -0.06 2.04 -5.32
C CYS A 100 -0.45 3.51 -5.54
N CYS A 101 0.01 4.42 -4.67
CA CYS A 101 -0.25 5.86 -4.77
C CYS A 101 0.43 6.55 -5.97
N THR A 102 1.51 5.97 -6.51
CA THR A 102 2.23 6.55 -7.65
C THR A 102 1.74 5.98 -8.99
N ILE A 103 1.55 4.66 -9.04
CA ILE A 103 1.29 3.91 -10.26
C ILE A 103 -0.17 3.99 -10.66
N LEU A 104 -1.12 3.86 -9.71
CA LEU A 104 -2.54 3.90 -10.08
C LEU A 104 -2.91 5.23 -10.74
N PRO A 105 -2.61 6.42 -10.19
CA PRO A 105 -2.95 7.69 -10.86
C PRO A 105 -2.23 7.86 -12.20
N ALA A 106 -1.02 7.31 -12.32
CA ALA A 106 -0.21 7.44 -13.52
C ALA A 106 -0.65 6.54 -14.67
N PHE A 107 -1.29 5.40 -14.41
CA PHE A 107 -1.62 4.40 -15.43
C PHE A 107 -3.12 4.14 -15.58
N THR A 108 -3.93 4.48 -14.58
CA THR A 108 -5.40 4.43 -14.71
C THR A 108 -5.91 5.78 -15.22
N GLY A 109 -6.90 5.77 -16.11
CA GLY A 109 -7.50 6.99 -16.69
C GLY A 109 -6.75 7.64 -17.86
N LYS A 110 -5.67 7.04 -18.37
CA LYS A 110 -4.94 7.52 -19.58
C LYS A 110 -5.33 6.82 -20.89
N SER A 111 -6.19 5.80 -20.83
CA SER A 111 -6.67 5.08 -22.03
C SER A 111 -7.79 5.86 -22.73
N LYS A 112 -8.11 5.52 -23.98
CA LYS A 112 -9.26 6.05 -24.75
C LYS A 112 -10.63 5.84 -24.07
N SER A 113 -10.68 5.07 -22.98
CA SER A 113 -11.82 4.92 -22.09
C SER A 113 -12.03 6.17 -21.23
N SER A 114 -13.27 6.58 -20.99
CA SER A 114 -13.70 7.67 -20.09
C SER A 114 -13.44 7.39 -18.58
N ARG A 115 -12.48 6.52 -18.25
CA ARG A 115 -12.11 6.15 -16.88
C ARG A 115 -11.42 7.32 -16.18
N LYS A 116 -11.80 7.59 -14.93
CA LYS A 116 -11.05 8.53 -14.08
C LYS A 116 -9.77 7.86 -13.58
N PRO A 117 -8.68 8.62 -13.38
CA PRO A 117 -7.54 8.15 -12.62
C PRO A 117 -7.98 7.69 -11.24
N VAL A 118 -7.39 6.59 -10.78
CA VAL A 118 -7.60 6.00 -9.46
C VAL A 118 -6.45 6.46 -8.57
N ASP A 119 -6.76 7.22 -7.53
CA ASP A 119 -5.81 7.62 -6.50
C ASP A 119 -6.28 7.08 -5.14
N PRO A 120 -5.48 6.28 -4.42
CA PRO A 120 -5.83 5.80 -3.09
C PRO A 120 -6.22 6.89 -2.09
N LEU A 121 -5.62 8.08 -2.15
CA LEU A 121 -5.97 9.20 -1.26
C LEU A 121 -7.32 9.80 -1.63
N ASP A 122 -7.60 9.99 -2.92
CA ASP A 122 -8.92 10.46 -3.38
C ASP A 122 -10.02 9.45 -3.02
N LEU A 123 -9.73 8.14 -3.15
CA LEU A 123 -10.64 7.08 -2.71
C LEU A 123 -10.88 7.12 -1.20
N CYS A 124 -9.87 7.45 -0.40
CA CYS A 124 -10.06 7.62 1.04
C CYS A 124 -11.01 8.79 1.33
N ASP A 125 -10.93 9.90 0.58
CA ASP A 125 -11.84 11.03 0.75
C ASP A 125 -13.27 10.68 0.30
N GLU A 126 -13.41 10.03 -0.86
CA GLU A 126 -14.71 9.55 -1.40
C GLU A 126 -15.44 8.65 -0.39
N LEU A 127 -14.69 7.76 0.27
CA LEU A 127 -15.21 6.73 1.17
C LEU A 127 -15.21 7.14 2.65
N GLY A 128 -14.70 8.32 3.01
CA GLY A 128 -14.61 8.79 4.40
C GLY A 128 -13.60 8.03 5.27
N LEU A 129 -12.54 7.48 4.68
CA LEU A 129 -11.52 6.65 5.33
C LEU A 129 -10.41 7.51 5.97
N ILE A 130 -10.82 8.38 6.91
CA ILE A 130 -9.95 9.40 7.51
C ILE A 130 -8.73 8.78 8.20
N ARG A 131 -8.88 7.62 8.85
CA ARG A 131 -7.79 7.00 9.60
C ARG A 131 -6.76 6.37 8.67
N LEU A 132 -7.22 5.71 7.62
CA LEU A 132 -6.37 5.16 6.57
C LEU A 132 -5.64 6.25 5.80
N ARG A 133 -6.31 7.36 5.45
CA ARG A 133 -5.68 8.51 4.80
C ARG A 133 -4.47 9.00 5.60
N LYS A 134 -4.68 9.29 6.89
CA LYS A 134 -3.61 9.71 7.81
C LYS A 134 -2.47 8.70 7.87
N TRP A 135 -2.80 7.41 7.88
CA TRP A 135 -1.81 6.34 7.88
C TRP A 135 -0.98 6.31 6.58
N ILE A 136 -1.61 6.41 5.41
CA ILE A 136 -0.93 6.46 4.10
C ILE A 136 0.02 7.67 4.06
N GLU A 137 -0.45 8.84 4.46
CA GLU A 137 0.33 10.08 4.49
C GLU A 137 1.53 9.95 5.46
N ALA A 138 1.31 9.39 6.65
CA ALA A 138 2.38 9.20 7.64
C ALA A 138 3.43 8.18 7.19
N VAL A 139 3.02 7.08 6.57
CA VAL A 139 3.93 6.08 6.03
C VAL A 139 4.78 6.67 4.91
N ASN A 140 4.16 7.33 3.93
CA ASN A 140 4.84 7.90 2.78
C ASN A 140 5.75 9.09 3.14
N SER A 141 5.45 9.83 4.21
CA SER A 141 6.24 10.97 4.67
C SER A 141 7.37 10.60 5.64
N ARG A 142 7.43 9.37 6.13
CA ARG A 142 8.47 8.97 7.09
C ARG A 142 9.87 9.12 6.49
N PRO A 143 10.84 9.73 7.20
CA PRO A 143 12.18 9.97 6.68
C PRO A 143 12.89 8.72 6.10
N SER A 144 12.78 7.54 6.73
CA SER A 144 13.40 6.32 6.18
C SER A 144 12.73 5.81 4.92
N VAL A 145 11.41 5.97 4.81
CA VAL A 145 10.62 5.56 3.65
C VAL A 145 10.98 6.47 2.48
N LYS A 146 11.08 7.79 2.73
CA LYS A 146 11.58 8.77 1.77
C LYS A 146 13.02 8.52 1.35
N ALA A 147 13.91 8.24 2.28
CA ALA A 147 15.32 8.01 1.98
C ALA A 147 15.57 6.73 1.13
N SER A 148 14.62 5.79 1.14
CA SER A 148 14.71 4.54 0.38
C SER A 148 13.76 4.47 -0.82
N GLU A 149 13.03 5.56 -1.11
CA GLU A 149 12.06 5.57 -2.20
C GLU A 149 12.73 5.62 -3.57
N VAL A 150 12.10 4.95 -4.53
CA VAL A 150 12.42 5.17 -5.95
C VAL A 150 11.72 6.44 -6.38
N SER A 151 12.35 7.26 -7.22
CA SER A 151 11.69 8.46 -7.75
C SER A 151 10.40 8.10 -8.49
N ALA A 152 9.39 8.98 -8.45
CA ALA A 152 8.11 8.76 -9.13
C ALA A 152 8.31 8.46 -10.63
N ASN A 153 9.16 9.22 -11.31
CA ASN A 153 9.51 8.99 -12.71
C ASN A 153 10.17 7.62 -12.91
N GLY A 154 11.12 7.23 -12.04
CA GLY A 154 11.76 5.92 -12.11
C GLY A 154 10.76 4.77 -11.93
N MET A 155 9.78 4.91 -11.03
CA MET A 155 8.70 3.93 -10.86
C MET A 155 7.81 3.84 -12.10
N ILE A 156 7.42 4.98 -12.68
CA ILE A 156 6.59 5.04 -13.88
C ILE A 156 7.32 4.39 -15.06
N GLU A 157 8.57 4.78 -15.33
CA GLU A 157 9.37 4.19 -16.41
C GLU A 157 9.56 2.68 -16.26
N SER A 158 9.87 2.21 -15.04
CA SER A 158 9.99 0.78 -14.77
C SER A 158 8.68 0.03 -15.00
N THR A 159 7.55 0.64 -14.64
CA THR A 159 6.23 0.06 -14.84
C THR A 159 5.84 0.03 -16.32
N THR A 160 6.13 1.09 -17.07
CA THR A 160 5.94 1.13 -18.53
C THR A 160 6.68 -0.03 -19.21
N ARG A 161 7.98 -0.22 -18.91
CA ARG A 161 8.76 -1.34 -19.44
C ARG A 161 8.19 -2.71 -19.08
N MET A 162 7.63 -2.85 -17.88
CA MET A 162 6.97 -4.09 -17.45
C MET A 162 5.69 -4.36 -18.26
N LEU A 163 4.83 -3.35 -18.45
CA LEU A 163 3.59 -3.46 -19.21
C LEU A 163 3.85 -3.77 -20.69
N GLU A 164 4.87 -3.15 -21.29
CA GLU A 164 5.30 -3.45 -22.66
C GLU A 164 5.74 -4.92 -22.81
N ARG A 165 6.50 -5.45 -21.84
CA ARG A 165 6.88 -6.88 -21.83
C ARG A 165 5.67 -7.79 -21.71
N PHE A 166 4.69 -7.46 -20.88
CA PHE A 166 3.45 -8.23 -20.77
C PHE A 166 2.66 -8.23 -22.07
N ALA A 167 2.58 -7.08 -22.77
CA ALA A 167 1.93 -7.00 -24.07
C ALA A 167 2.66 -7.82 -25.15
N ALA A 168 3.99 -7.87 -25.10
CA ALA A 168 4.80 -8.63 -26.05
C ALA A 168 4.69 -10.15 -25.88
N MET A 169 4.50 -10.66 -24.66
CA MET A 169 4.36 -12.10 -24.38
C MET A 169 2.97 -12.67 -24.73
N LYS A 170 1.97 -11.81 -24.94
CA LYS A 170 0.60 -12.22 -25.34
C LYS A 170 0.43 -12.38 -26.86
N LYS A 171 1.46 -12.05 -27.66
CA LYS A 171 1.49 -12.21 -29.12
C LYS A 171 2.19 -13.51 -29.50
#